data_AF-A0A2G5SBH0-F1
#
_entry.id   AF-A0A2G5SBH0-F1
#
_cell.length_a   1.000
_cell.length_b   1.000
_cell.length_c   1.000
_cell.angle_alpha   90.00
_cell.angle_beta   90.00
_cell.angle_gamma   90.00
#
_symmetry.space_group_name_H-M   'P 1'
#
loop_
_entity.id
_entity.type
_entity.pdbx_description
1 polymer ?
#
loop_
_entity_poly.entity_id
_entity_poly.type
_entity_poly.pdbx_seq_one_letter_code
_entity_poly.pdbx_strand_id
1 'polypeptide(L)'
;MGILQKIDERGKQLIECERVDAPVDWKKTYKSAISRGSVVPQLFLTSIRERYPDLYEPAIHHLGNRLWNKRLPVHYGCHMSTVSRELGIPFKNAEDIVARLSSPENRSILHNNCKTAVDFKLTEAPGLILTTDDGETIKVDTINDIFDDNIMISKLSSTSSGCVIEQKMSANRL
;
A
#
# COMPACT_ATOMS: atom_id res chain seq x y z
N MET A 1 -11.77 -3.22 -32.66
CA MET A 1 -12.61 -2.40 -31.75
C MET A 1 -12.81 -2.99 -30.34
N GLY A 2 -12.37 -4.21 -30.01
CA GLY A 2 -12.73 -4.85 -28.73
C GLY A 2 -11.83 -4.60 -27.50
N ILE A 3 -10.63 -4.02 -27.65
CA ILE A 3 -9.69 -3.82 -26.54
C ILE A 3 -9.96 -2.47 -25.84
N LEU A 4 -10.23 -1.42 -26.61
CA LEU A 4 -10.59 -0.10 -26.08
C LEU A 4 -11.87 -0.12 -25.27
N GLN A 5 -12.86 -0.93 -25.67
CA GLN A 5 -14.09 -1.14 -24.89
C GLN A 5 -13.84 -1.84 -23.56
N LYS A 6 -12.91 -2.81 -23.50
CA LYS A 6 -12.54 -3.50 -22.25
C LYS A 6 -11.75 -2.60 -21.28
N ILE A 7 -10.93 -1.69 -21.81
CA ILE A 7 -10.22 -0.68 -21.01
C ILE A 7 -11.22 0.34 -20.47
N ASP A 8 -12.19 0.77 -21.28
CA ASP A 8 -13.26 1.67 -20.88
C ASP A 8 -14.20 1.03 -19.83
N GLU A 9 -14.54 -0.25 -19.95
CA GLU A 9 -15.34 -0.99 -18.95
C GLU A 9 -14.61 -1.18 -17.62
N ARG A 10 -13.31 -1.51 -17.64
CA ARG A 10 -12.48 -1.58 -16.42
C ARG A 10 -12.26 -0.20 -15.79
N GLY A 11 -12.07 0.83 -16.62
CA GLY A 11 -11.99 2.22 -16.19
C GLY A 11 -13.29 2.68 -15.53
N LYS A 12 -14.44 2.30 -16.09
CA LYS A 12 -15.77 2.56 -15.49
C LYS A 12 -15.98 1.85 -14.15
N GLN A 13 -15.49 0.62 -13.99
CA GLN A 13 -15.48 -0.07 -12.69
C GLN A 13 -14.55 0.61 -11.66
N LEU A 14 -13.46 1.25 -12.09
CA LEU A 14 -12.61 2.08 -11.23
C LEU A 14 -13.27 3.43 -10.90
N ILE A 15 -14.09 3.97 -11.80
CA ILE A 15 -14.91 5.20 -11.58
C ILE A 15 -16.08 4.94 -10.63
N GLU A 16 -16.56 3.70 -10.52
CA GLU A 16 -17.49 3.25 -9.46
C GLU A 16 -16.83 3.16 -8.07
N CYS A 17 -15.53 3.46 -7.95
CA CYS A 17 -14.94 3.74 -6.65
C CYS A 17 -15.58 5.04 -6.14
N GLU A 18 -16.65 4.90 -5.33
CA GLU A 18 -17.28 6.01 -4.63
C GLU A 18 -16.18 6.94 -4.13
N ARG A 19 -16.24 8.22 -4.53
CA ARG A 19 -15.33 9.23 -3.98
C ARG A 19 -15.42 9.11 -2.46
N VAL A 20 -14.39 8.56 -1.85
CA VAL A 20 -14.34 8.38 -0.41
C VAL A 20 -14.19 9.77 0.16
N ASP A 21 -15.30 10.34 0.62
CA ASP A 21 -15.27 11.60 1.35
C ASP A 21 -14.34 11.43 2.55
N ALA A 22 -13.31 12.28 2.61
CA ALA A 22 -12.40 12.27 3.73
C ALA A 22 -13.24 12.50 5.01
N PRO A 23 -13.10 11.66 6.06
CA PRO A 23 -13.88 11.82 7.28
C PRO A 23 -13.76 13.24 7.83
N VAL A 24 -14.85 13.81 8.37
CA VAL A 24 -14.90 15.22 8.82
C VAL A 24 -13.74 15.60 9.76
N ASP A 25 -13.20 14.64 10.50
CA ASP A 25 -12.10 14.77 11.45
C ASP A 25 -10.76 14.15 10.97
N TRP A 26 -10.60 13.89 9.67
CA TRP A 26 -9.39 13.25 9.11
C TRP A 26 -8.11 13.98 9.52
N LYS A 27 -8.13 15.31 9.61
CA LYS A 27 -7.00 16.13 10.05
C LYS A 27 -6.57 15.80 11.49
N LYS A 28 -7.53 15.56 12.39
CA LYS A 28 -7.26 15.19 13.79
C LYS A 28 -6.68 13.79 13.88
N THR A 29 -7.24 12.85 13.12
CA THR A 29 -6.74 11.47 13.02
C THR A 29 -5.34 11.43 12.43
N TYR A 30 -5.10 12.16 11.35
CA TYR A 30 -3.80 12.31 10.71
C TYR A 30 -2.77 12.92 11.67
N LYS A 31 -3.11 14.02 12.35
CA LYS A 31 -2.24 14.63 13.38
C LYS A 31 -1.91 13.65 14.50
N SER A 32 -2.87 12.84 14.95
CA SER A 32 -2.65 11.82 15.98
C SER A 32 -1.81 10.64 15.46
N ALA A 33 -1.98 10.23 14.21
CA ALA A 33 -1.19 9.18 13.59
C ALA A 33 0.28 9.62 13.43
N ILE A 34 0.50 10.88 13.02
CA ILE A 34 1.83 11.48 12.97
C ILE A 34 2.45 11.55 14.36
N SER A 35 1.72 12.07 15.36
CA SER A 35 2.28 12.28 16.70
C SER A 35 2.61 10.98 17.43
N ARG A 36 1.86 9.90 17.17
CA ARG A 36 2.10 8.58 17.77
C ARG A 36 3.06 7.71 16.95
N GLY A 37 3.32 8.09 15.70
CA GLY A 37 4.17 7.36 14.76
C GLY A 37 3.51 6.13 14.13
N SER A 38 4.03 5.73 12.97
CA SER A 38 3.54 4.60 12.17
C SER A 38 4.50 3.39 12.15
N VAL A 39 5.60 3.44 12.90
CA VAL A 39 6.66 2.42 12.85
C VAL A 39 6.16 1.04 13.25
N VAL A 40 5.37 0.92 14.32
CA VAL A 40 4.82 -0.38 14.78
C VAL A 40 3.89 -1.00 13.73
N PRO A 41 2.87 -0.28 13.20
CA PRO A 41 2.08 -0.76 12.06
C PRO A 41 2.91 -1.15 10.84
N GLN A 42 3.94 -0.37 10.49
CA GLN A 42 4.80 -0.66 9.34
C GLN A 42 5.63 -1.94 9.55
N LEU A 43 6.23 -2.11 10.73
CA LEU A 43 6.95 -3.34 11.08
C LEU A 43 6.03 -4.56 11.10
N PHE A 44 4.78 -4.38 11.54
CA PHE A 44 3.77 -5.43 11.49
C PHE A 44 3.43 -5.82 10.06
N LEU A 45 3.15 -4.83 9.20
CA LEU A 45 2.88 -5.06 7.79
C LEU A 45 4.07 -5.72 7.07
N THR A 46 5.30 -5.34 7.40
CA THR A 46 6.50 -6.05 6.92
C THR A 46 6.48 -7.52 7.33
N SER A 47 6.23 -7.82 8.61
CA SER A 47 6.15 -9.22 9.07
C SER A 47 5.02 -10.02 8.43
N ILE A 48 3.87 -9.40 8.17
CA ILE A 48 2.77 -10.04 7.44
C ILE A 48 3.18 -10.32 6.00
N ARG A 49 3.80 -9.35 5.30
CA ARG A 49 4.24 -9.54 3.92
C ARG A 49 5.19 -10.72 3.76
N GLU A 50 6.15 -10.86 4.66
CA GLU A 50 7.17 -11.92 4.59
C GLU A 50 6.64 -13.30 4.97
N ARG A 51 5.67 -13.38 5.90
CA ARG A 51 5.23 -14.67 6.49
C ARG A 51 3.84 -15.12 6.05
N TYR A 52 2.99 -14.19 5.66
CA TYR A 52 1.59 -14.39 5.29
C TYR A 52 1.24 -13.48 4.10
N PRO A 53 1.90 -13.63 2.95
CA PRO A 53 1.73 -12.74 1.80
C PRO A 53 0.27 -12.62 1.35
N ASP A 54 -0.50 -13.71 1.43
CA ASP A 54 -1.93 -13.73 1.10
C ASP A 54 -2.79 -12.84 2.02
N LEU A 55 -2.30 -12.53 3.23
CA LEU A 55 -2.97 -11.66 4.20
C LEU A 55 -2.47 -10.21 4.15
N TYR A 56 -1.49 -9.88 3.29
CA TYR A 56 -0.87 -8.57 3.29
C TYR A 56 -1.84 -7.44 2.94
N GLU A 57 -2.54 -7.56 1.81
CA GLU A 57 -3.57 -6.61 1.40
C GLU A 57 -4.73 -6.56 2.44
N PRO A 58 -5.32 -7.68 2.88
CA PRO A 58 -6.30 -7.68 3.97
C PRO A 58 -5.82 -6.95 5.23
N ALA A 59 -4.55 -7.12 5.62
CA ALA A 59 -3.98 -6.44 6.77
C ALA A 59 -3.88 -4.93 6.59
N ILE A 60 -3.51 -4.45 5.39
CA ILE A 60 -3.50 -3.01 5.06
C ILE A 60 -4.90 -2.43 5.20
N HIS A 61 -5.91 -3.05 4.58
CA HIS A 61 -7.29 -2.58 4.66
C HIS A 61 -7.81 -2.58 6.09
N HIS A 62 -7.51 -3.64 6.86
CA HIS A 62 -7.97 -3.76 8.23
C HIS A 62 -7.35 -2.70 9.14
N LEU A 63 -6.04 -2.45 9.04
CA LEU A 63 -5.37 -1.37 9.76
C LEU A 63 -5.88 0.00 9.33
N GLY A 64 -6.07 0.21 8.02
CA GLY A 64 -6.64 1.43 7.45
C GLY A 64 -8.02 1.71 8.04
N ASN A 65 -8.94 0.74 7.98
CA ASN A 65 -10.28 0.84 8.56
C ASN A 65 -10.24 1.11 10.07
N ARG A 66 -9.36 0.42 10.79
CA ARG A 66 -9.18 0.60 12.24
C ARG A 66 -8.77 2.03 12.59
N LEU A 67 -7.82 2.59 11.85
CA LEU A 67 -7.32 3.96 12.04
C LEU A 67 -8.30 5.03 11.52
N TRP A 68 -8.72 4.91 10.25
CA TRP A 68 -9.42 5.94 9.49
C TRP A 68 -10.94 5.92 9.59
N ASN A 69 -11.55 4.81 9.98
CA ASN A 69 -13.01 4.74 10.14
C ASN A 69 -13.39 4.55 11.61
N LYS A 70 -12.73 3.61 12.30
CA LYS A 70 -13.08 3.24 13.69
C LYS A 70 -12.38 4.06 14.77
N ARG A 71 -11.39 4.90 14.40
CA ARG A 71 -10.59 5.71 15.35
C ARG A 71 -9.91 4.88 16.45
N LEU A 72 -9.61 3.63 16.15
CA LEU A 72 -9.00 2.71 17.09
C LEU A 72 -7.46 2.81 17.03
N PRO A 73 -6.79 2.60 18.16
CA PRO A 73 -5.33 2.72 18.21
C PRO A 73 -4.63 1.56 17.50
N VAL A 74 -3.48 1.86 16.88
CA VAL A 74 -2.66 0.91 16.10
C VAL A 74 -1.15 0.96 16.44
N HIS A 75 -0.73 1.79 17.39
CA HIS A 75 0.68 2.14 17.60
C HIS A 75 1.43 1.25 18.62
N TYR A 76 0.79 0.19 19.13
CA TYR A 76 1.38 -0.71 20.13
C TYR A 76 1.21 -2.17 19.71
N GLY A 77 2.12 -3.02 20.18
CA GLY A 77 2.14 -4.45 19.85
C GLY A 77 0.83 -5.18 20.20
N CYS A 78 0.18 -4.84 21.31
CA CYS A 78 -1.11 -5.43 21.69
C CYS A 78 -2.23 -5.14 20.66
N HIS A 79 -2.16 -4.01 19.96
CA HIS A 79 -3.07 -3.71 18.85
C HIS A 79 -2.77 -4.62 17.65
N MET A 80 -1.50 -4.90 17.37
CA MET A 80 -1.09 -5.80 16.29
C MET A 80 -1.46 -7.26 16.58
N SER A 81 -1.38 -7.72 17.83
CA SER A 81 -1.91 -9.04 18.24
C SER A 81 -3.42 -9.13 17.99
N THR A 82 -4.16 -8.06 18.32
CA THR A 82 -5.60 -7.99 18.05
C THR A 82 -5.89 -8.06 16.55
N VAL A 83 -5.20 -7.25 15.74
CA VAL A 83 -5.33 -7.25 14.28
C VAL A 83 -5.00 -8.63 13.68
N SER A 84 -3.92 -9.27 14.14
CA SER A 84 -3.53 -10.61 13.68
C SER A 84 -4.64 -11.64 13.90
N ARG A 85 -5.25 -11.63 15.09
CA ARG A 85 -6.35 -12.54 15.43
C ARG A 85 -7.62 -12.24 14.64
N GLU A 86 -7.93 -10.96 14.43
CA GLU A 86 -9.04 -10.51 13.58
C GLU A 86 -8.86 -10.93 12.11
N LEU A 87 -7.61 -11.10 11.65
CA LEU A 87 -7.26 -11.63 10.33
C LEU A 87 -7.24 -13.18 10.27
N GLY A 88 -7.56 -13.87 11.36
CA GLY A 88 -7.58 -15.33 11.42
C GLY A 88 -6.22 -15.98 11.70
N ILE A 89 -5.19 -15.20 12.04
CA ILE A 89 -3.87 -15.76 12.40
C ILE A 89 -3.98 -16.43 13.79
N PRO A 90 -3.53 -17.70 13.94
CA PRO A 90 -3.57 -18.40 15.21
C PRO A 90 -2.86 -17.63 16.33
N PHE A 91 -3.40 -17.67 17.55
CA PHE A 91 -2.90 -16.90 18.71
C PHE A 91 -1.38 -17.00 18.89
N LYS A 92 -0.81 -18.21 18.88
CA LYS A 92 0.64 -18.42 19.04
C LYS A 92 1.45 -17.67 17.99
N ASN A 93 0.97 -17.67 16.74
CA ASN A 93 1.63 -17.00 15.63
C ASN A 93 1.47 -15.48 15.72
N ALA A 94 0.30 -15.00 16.14
CA ALA A 94 0.07 -13.59 16.41
C ALA A 94 1.04 -13.04 17.47
N GLU A 95 1.22 -13.74 18.59
CA GLU A 95 2.15 -13.33 19.64
C GLU A 95 3.62 -13.39 19.18
N ASP A 96 3.99 -14.40 18.38
CA ASP A 96 5.33 -14.51 17.80
C ASP A 96 5.64 -13.35 16.82
N ILE A 97 4.66 -12.93 16.00
CA ILE A 97 4.81 -11.72 15.16
C ILE A 97 5.07 -10.50 16.05
N VAL A 98 4.24 -10.30 17.07
CA VAL A 98 4.33 -9.13 17.96
C VAL A 98 5.66 -9.09 18.71
N ALA A 99 6.13 -10.22 19.19
CA ALA A 99 7.41 -10.34 19.88
C ALA A 99 8.61 -9.99 18.98
N ARG A 100 8.48 -10.17 17.66
CA ARG A 100 9.57 -9.98 16.68
C ARG A 100 9.49 -8.68 15.89
N LEU A 101 8.50 -7.83 16.12
CA LEU A 101 8.33 -6.56 15.38
C LEU A 101 9.61 -5.74 15.33
N SER A 102 10.28 -5.59 16.47
CA SER A 102 11.51 -4.80 16.62
C SER A 102 12.79 -5.59 16.38
N SER A 103 12.71 -6.82 15.86
CA SER A 103 13.89 -7.62 15.55
C SER A 103 14.79 -6.91 14.52
N PRO A 104 16.12 -7.09 14.59
CA PRO A 104 17.05 -6.47 13.65
C PRO A 104 16.72 -6.80 12.19
N GLU A 105 16.30 -8.04 11.92
CA GLU A 105 15.90 -8.53 10.60
C GLU A 105 14.69 -7.76 10.06
N ASN A 106 13.58 -7.74 10.80
CA ASN A 106 12.35 -7.07 10.35
C ASN A 106 12.56 -5.55 10.16
N ARG A 107 13.38 -4.93 11.03
CA ARG A 107 13.79 -3.53 10.88
C ARG A 107 14.65 -3.30 9.64
N SER A 108 15.55 -4.22 9.32
CA SER A 108 16.37 -4.14 8.11
C SER A 108 15.54 -4.25 6.85
N ILE A 109 14.55 -5.15 6.81
CA ILE A 109 13.62 -5.28 5.69
C ILE A 109 12.81 -3.99 5.50
N LEU A 110 12.21 -3.45 6.58
CA LEU A 110 11.49 -2.18 6.51
C LEU A 110 12.41 -1.03 6.04
N HIS A 111 13.63 -0.96 6.57
CA HIS A 111 14.60 0.06 6.16
C HIS A 111 14.94 -0.05 4.66
N ASN A 112 15.20 -1.25 4.16
CA ASN A 112 15.51 -1.47 2.75
C ASN A 112 14.33 -1.10 1.86
N ASN A 113 13.09 -1.44 2.24
CA ASN A 113 11.89 -1.04 1.51
C ASN A 113 11.75 0.49 1.44
N CYS A 114 11.97 1.20 2.56
CA CYS A 114 11.97 2.65 2.57
C CYS A 114 13.12 3.24 1.75
N LYS A 115 14.32 2.63 1.82
CA LYS A 115 15.48 3.05 1.05
C LYS A 115 15.21 2.93 -0.45
N THR A 116 14.58 1.85 -0.91
CA THR A 116 14.16 1.71 -2.30
C THR A 116 13.27 2.87 -2.74
N ALA A 117 12.26 3.24 -1.96
CA ALA A 117 11.41 4.39 -2.27
C ALA A 117 12.23 5.70 -2.40
N VAL A 118 13.21 5.92 -1.51
CA VAL A 118 14.12 7.07 -1.55
C VAL A 118 15.06 7.02 -2.77
N ASP A 119 15.58 5.85 -3.13
CA ASP A 119 16.45 5.66 -4.29
C ASP A 119 15.70 5.97 -5.60
N PHE A 120 14.38 5.68 -5.64
CA PHE A 120 13.47 6.13 -6.70
C PHE A 120 13.05 7.60 -6.60
N LYS A 121 13.61 8.35 -5.64
CA LYS A 121 13.34 9.77 -5.39
C LYS A 121 11.86 10.05 -5.12
N LEU A 122 11.13 9.13 -4.50
CA LEU A 122 9.78 9.41 -4.02
C LEU A 122 9.87 10.39 -2.84
N THR A 123 9.05 11.43 -2.88
CA THR A 123 9.01 12.47 -1.84
C THR A 123 7.83 12.29 -0.90
N GLU A 124 6.78 11.59 -1.34
CA GLU A 124 5.53 11.45 -0.60
C GLU A 124 4.98 10.02 -0.63
N ALA A 125 3.98 9.76 0.21
CA ALA A 125 3.21 8.53 0.20
C ALA A 125 1.70 8.85 0.11
N PRO A 126 0.91 8.09 -0.67
CA PRO A 126 1.34 6.97 -1.52
C PRO A 126 2.15 7.43 -2.73
N GLY A 127 3.14 6.61 -3.10
CA GLY A 127 3.92 6.75 -4.33
C GLY A 127 3.89 5.43 -5.10
N LEU A 128 3.89 5.50 -6.43
CA LEU A 128 3.85 4.34 -7.32
C LEU A 128 5.06 4.35 -8.25
N ILE A 129 5.65 3.17 -8.39
CA ILE A 129 6.76 2.91 -9.32
C ILE A 129 6.25 1.82 -10.26
N LEU A 130 6.21 2.13 -11.55
CA LEU A 130 5.82 1.20 -12.59
C LEU A 130 7.07 0.86 -13.41
N THR A 131 7.37 -0.42 -13.55
CA THR A 131 8.46 -0.89 -14.41
C THR A 131 7.85 -1.53 -15.64
N THR A 132 8.22 -1.06 -16.82
CA THR A 132 7.79 -1.62 -18.11
C THR A 132 8.57 -2.90 -18.41
N ASP A 133 8.07 -3.70 -19.35
CA ASP A 133 8.77 -4.92 -19.80
C ASP A 133 10.15 -4.60 -20.41
N ASP A 134 10.32 -3.39 -20.94
CA ASP A 134 11.59 -2.89 -21.49
C ASP A 134 12.56 -2.40 -20.40
N GLY A 135 12.17 -2.49 -19.12
CA GLY A 135 12.96 -2.08 -17.96
C GLY A 135 12.91 -0.58 -17.67
N GLU A 136 12.11 0.20 -18.40
CA GLU A 136 11.90 1.61 -18.11
C GLU A 136 11.07 1.77 -16.84
N THR A 137 11.34 2.81 -16.05
CA THR A 137 10.63 3.06 -14.80
C THR A 137 9.88 4.39 -14.84
N ILE A 138 8.58 4.33 -14.59
CA ILE A 138 7.69 5.49 -14.50
C ILE A 138 7.36 5.73 -13.02
N LYS A 139 7.52 6.98 -12.58
CA LYS A 139 7.29 7.40 -11.19
C LYS A 139 6.03 8.27 -11.06
N VAL A 140 5.19 7.94 -10.10
CA VAL A 140 4.01 8.71 -9.70
C VAL A 140 4.15 9.04 -8.22
N ASP A 141 4.41 10.31 -7.92
CA ASP A 141 4.98 10.72 -6.62
C ASP A 141 3.95 11.28 -5.65
N THR A 142 2.83 11.77 -6.17
CA THR A 142 1.79 12.41 -5.36
C THR A 142 0.48 11.67 -5.48
N ILE A 143 -0.34 11.77 -4.43
CA ILE A 143 -1.69 11.22 -4.45
C ILE A 143 -2.55 11.84 -5.56
N ASN A 144 -2.32 13.12 -5.88
CA ASN A 144 -3.03 13.81 -6.96
C ASN A 144 -2.63 13.22 -8.31
N ASP A 145 -1.34 12.95 -8.54
CA ASP A 145 -0.87 12.30 -9.76
C ASP A 145 -1.41 10.88 -9.90
N ILE A 146 -1.62 10.16 -8.79
CA ILE A 146 -2.13 8.78 -8.80
C ILE A 146 -3.59 8.71 -9.24
N PHE A 147 -4.41 9.68 -8.82
CA PHE A 147 -5.84 9.73 -9.11
C PHE A 147 -6.22 10.67 -10.25
N ASP A 148 -5.25 11.26 -10.94
CA ASP A 148 -5.47 12.04 -12.16
C ASP A 148 -5.19 11.16 -13.39
N ASP A 149 -6.27 10.73 -14.05
CA ASP A 149 -6.22 9.89 -15.24
C ASP A 149 -5.39 10.51 -16.37
N ASN A 150 -5.40 11.85 -16.53
CA ASN A 150 -4.63 12.50 -17.59
C ASN A 150 -3.13 12.46 -17.28
N ILE A 151 -2.76 12.63 -16.00
CA ILE A 151 -1.36 12.52 -15.56
C ILE A 151 -0.88 11.07 -15.68
N MET A 152 -1.69 10.09 -15.26
CA MET A 152 -1.35 8.68 -15.40
C MET A 152 -1.22 8.26 -16.88
N ILE A 153 -2.20 8.59 -17.71
CA ILE A 153 -2.18 8.26 -19.14
C ILE A 153 -1.02 8.95 -19.85
N SER A 154 -0.75 10.22 -19.55
CA SER A 154 0.39 10.94 -20.16
C SER A 154 1.72 10.30 -19.80
N LYS A 155 1.95 9.94 -18.53
CA LYS A 155 3.16 9.26 -18.05
C LYS A 155 3.32 7.86 -18.68
N LEU A 156 2.23 7.13 -18.88
CA LEU A 156 2.24 5.83 -19.56
C LEU A 156 2.44 5.96 -21.08
N SER A 157 2.00 7.07 -21.68
CA SER A 157 2.12 7.32 -23.13
C SER A 157 3.49 7.87 -23.54
N SER A 158 4.26 8.44 -22.59
CA SER A 158 5.61 8.94 -22.84
C SER A 158 6.65 7.83 -23.04
N THR A 159 6.32 6.58 -22.69
CA THR A 159 7.08 5.37 -23.02
C THR A 159 6.47 4.77 -24.30
N SER A 160 7.19 4.89 -25.42
CA SER A 160 6.64 5.04 -26.78
C SER A 160 5.94 3.83 -27.44
N SER A 161 5.03 4.14 -28.38
CA SER A 161 4.72 3.41 -29.62
C SER A 161 4.51 1.89 -29.56
N GLY A 162 3.26 1.46 -29.42
CA GLY A 162 2.81 0.13 -29.87
C GLY A 162 2.86 -1.01 -28.84
N CYS A 163 3.17 -0.73 -27.58
CA CYS A 163 3.26 -1.77 -26.56
C CYS A 163 1.87 -2.14 -26.02
N VAL A 164 1.51 -3.43 -26.14
CA VAL A 164 0.33 -4.02 -25.49
C VAL A 164 0.63 -4.09 -24.00
N ILE A 165 -0.01 -3.23 -23.22
CA ILE A 165 0.11 -3.22 -21.76
C ILE A 165 -0.54 -4.50 -21.22
N GLU A 166 0.25 -5.55 -21.00
CA GLU A 166 -0.15 -6.59 -20.05
C GLU A 166 -0.08 -5.98 -18.64
N GLN A 167 -1.24 -5.63 -18.08
CA GLN A 167 -1.35 -5.41 -16.63
C GLN A 167 -1.09 -6.73 -15.90
N LYS A 168 0.18 -7.06 -15.69
CA LYS A 168 0.58 -7.95 -14.60
C LYS A 168 0.66 -7.10 -13.34
N MET A 169 -0.37 -7.18 -12.52
CA MET A 169 -0.22 -6.86 -11.10
C MET A 169 0.79 -7.86 -10.53
N SER A 170 2.06 -7.47 -10.50
CA SER A 170 3.07 -8.21 -9.76
C SER A 170 2.84 -7.97 -8.28
N ALA A 171 1.99 -8.80 -7.67
CA ALA A 171 2.35 -9.28 -6.35
C ALA A 171 3.70 -9.98 -6.55
N ASN A 172 4.79 -9.35 -6.12
CA ASN A 172 6.11 -9.96 -6.18
C ASN A 172 6.04 -11.32 -5.49
N ARG A 173 5.92 -12.37 -6.29
CA ARG A 173 6.23 -13.74 -5.92
C ARG A 173 7.76 -13.80 -5.87
N LEU A 174 8.28 -13.94 -4.66
CA LEU A 174 9.51 -14.69 -4.40
C LEU A 174 9.10 -16.00 -3.74
#